data_AF-Q8SPG6-F1
#
_entry.id   AF-Q8SPG6-F1
#
_cell.length_a   1.000
_cell.length_b   1.000
_cell.length_c   1.000
_cell.angle_alpha   90.00
_cell.angle_beta   90.00
_cell.angle_gamma   90.00
#
_symmetry.space_group_name_H-M   'P 1'
#
loop_
_entity.id
_entity.type
_entity.pdbx_description
1 polymer ?
#
loop_
_entity_poly.entity_id
_entity_poly.type
_entity_poly.pdbx_seq_one_letter_code
_entity_poly.pdbx_strand_id
1 'polypeptide(L)'
;VLLAVFALSQGTEITRIPLYKGKSLRKALKEHGLLEDFLQKQQYGISSKYSGFGEVASVPLTNYLDVSNIVDIQQTVGLSTQEPGDVFTYAEFDGILGMAYPSLASEYSIPVFDNMMNRHLVAQDLFSVYMDSVTISGVVVACEGGCQAILDTGTSKLVGPSSDILNIQQAIGATQNQYGEFDIDCDNLSYMPTVVFEINGKMYPLTPSAYTSQDQGFCTSGFQSENHSQKWILGDVFIREYYSVFDRANNLVGLAKAI
;
A
#
# COMPACT_ATOMS: atom_id res chain seq x y z
N VAL A 1 -16.61 -1.28 51.08
CA VAL A 1 -17.03 -2.69 50.96
C VAL A 1 -18.34 -2.71 50.19
N LEU A 2 -18.40 -3.54 49.13
CA LEU A 2 -19.51 -3.91 48.22
C LEU A 2 -20.95 -3.74 48.76
N LEU A 3 -22.03 -3.55 47.99
CA LEU A 3 -22.49 -4.15 46.70
C LEU A 3 -23.27 -3.09 45.87
N ALA A 4 -23.11 -2.93 44.55
CA ALA A 4 -23.57 -3.80 43.44
C ALA A 4 -25.10 -4.00 43.36
N VAL A 5 -25.78 -3.22 42.51
CA VAL A 5 -27.06 -3.59 41.89
C VAL A 5 -26.86 -3.51 40.37
N PHE A 6 -26.80 -4.69 39.76
CA PHE A 6 -26.86 -4.92 38.32
C PHE A 6 -28.27 -4.54 37.83
N ALA A 7 -28.36 -3.59 36.89
CA ALA A 7 -29.53 -3.45 36.02
C ALA A 7 -29.09 -3.78 34.59
N LEU A 8 -29.31 -5.04 34.21
CA LEU A 8 -29.28 -5.49 32.82
C LEU A 8 -30.47 -4.85 32.08
N SER A 9 -30.24 -3.76 31.36
CA SER A 9 -31.16 -3.38 30.26
C SER A 9 -30.67 -4.05 28.99
N GLN A 10 -31.39 -5.09 28.59
CA GLN A 10 -31.31 -5.80 27.32
C GLN A 10 -31.28 -4.80 26.15
N GLY A 11 -30.12 -4.63 25.54
CA GLY A 11 -29.91 -3.88 24.31
C GLY A 11 -29.26 -4.78 23.26
N THR A 12 -29.85 -5.96 23.01
CA THR A 12 -29.41 -6.86 21.95
C THR A 12 -30.50 -7.01 20.90
N GLU A 13 -30.71 -5.96 20.12
CA GLU A 13 -31.12 -6.13 18.73
C GLU A 13 -30.04 -5.46 17.87
N ILE A 14 -28.92 -6.19 17.70
CA ILE A 14 -28.01 -5.89 16.59
C ILE A 14 -28.80 -6.22 15.32
N THR A 15 -29.29 -5.20 14.64
CA THR A 15 -29.84 -5.35 13.29
C THR A 15 -28.72 -5.83 12.37
N ARG A 16 -28.67 -7.14 12.14
CA ARG A 16 -27.74 -7.75 11.20
C ARG A 16 -28.27 -7.50 9.78
N ILE A 17 -27.65 -6.55 9.07
CA ILE A 17 -27.92 -6.35 7.65
C ILE A 17 -27.13 -7.42 6.88
N PRO A 18 -27.80 -8.35 6.18
CA PRO A 18 -27.09 -9.35 5.38
C PRO A 18 -26.38 -8.64 4.21
N LEU A 19 -25.06 -8.76 4.17
CA LEU A 19 -24.27 -8.32 3.03
C LEU A 19 -24.35 -9.38 1.93
N TYR A 20 -24.80 -8.99 0.76
CA TYR A 20 -24.81 -9.85 -0.42
C TYR A 20 -23.51 -9.64 -1.18
N LYS A 21 -22.70 -10.70 -1.28
CA LYS A 21 -21.44 -10.66 -2.02
C LYS A 21 -21.72 -10.64 -3.52
N GLY A 22 -21.50 -9.48 -4.15
CA GLY A 22 -21.49 -9.33 -5.60
C GLY A 22 -20.27 -10.01 -6.25
N LYS A 23 -20.26 -10.07 -7.58
CA LYS A 23 -19.04 -10.43 -8.32
C LYS A 23 -18.17 -9.18 -8.42
N SER A 24 -16.86 -9.31 -8.17
CA SER A 24 -15.92 -8.19 -8.38
C SER A 24 -15.94 -7.75 -9.84
N LEU A 25 -15.62 -6.48 -10.11
CA LEU A 25 -15.56 -5.94 -11.47
C LEU A 25 -14.65 -6.79 -12.36
N ARG A 26 -13.47 -7.20 -11.87
CA ARG A 26 -12.58 -8.11 -12.60
C ARG A 26 -13.26 -9.43 -12.96
N LYS A 27 -14.02 -10.02 -12.05
CA LYS A 27 -14.75 -11.27 -12.29
C LYS A 27 -15.89 -11.06 -13.29
N ALA A 28 -16.61 -9.94 -13.19
CA ALA A 28 -17.63 -9.56 -14.15
C ALA A 28 -17.03 -9.32 -15.55
N LEU A 29 -15.96 -8.55 -15.65
CA LEU A 29 -15.23 -8.27 -16.89
C LEU A 29 -14.65 -9.54 -17.50
N LYS A 30 -14.08 -10.43 -16.69
CA LYS A 30 -13.57 -11.73 -17.15
C LYS A 30 -14.68 -12.62 -17.70
N GLU A 31 -15.82 -12.67 -17.03
CA GLU A 31 -16.99 -13.43 -17.49
C GLU A 31 -17.59 -12.87 -18.79
N HIS A 32 -17.46 -11.57 -19.03
CA HIS A 32 -17.94 -10.91 -20.24
C HIS A 32 -16.87 -10.78 -21.34
N GLY A 33 -15.66 -11.34 -21.12
CA GLY A 33 -14.55 -11.25 -22.07
C GLY A 33 -13.96 -9.85 -22.26
N LEU A 34 -14.25 -8.91 -21.36
CA LEU A 34 -13.88 -7.50 -21.44
C LEU A 34 -12.63 -7.15 -20.62
N LEU A 35 -12.08 -8.10 -19.86
CA LEU A 35 -10.99 -7.82 -18.93
C LEU A 35 -9.72 -7.34 -19.64
N GLU A 36 -9.31 -7.99 -20.72
CA GLU A 36 -8.10 -7.61 -21.47
C GLU A 36 -8.24 -6.22 -22.10
N ASP A 37 -9.38 -5.96 -22.75
CA ASP A 37 -9.71 -4.65 -23.34
C ASP A 37 -9.76 -3.54 -22.29
N PHE A 38 -10.27 -3.85 -21.08
CA PHE A 38 -10.34 -2.92 -19.96
C PHE A 38 -8.93 -2.56 -19.44
N LEU A 39 -8.08 -3.58 -19.23
CA LEU A 39 -6.70 -3.39 -18.78
C LEU A 39 -5.83 -2.67 -19.83
N GLN A 40 -6.06 -2.88 -21.12
CA GLN A 40 -5.35 -2.15 -22.17
C GLN A 40 -5.76 -0.68 -22.28
N LYS A 41 -7.04 -0.37 -22.05
CA LYS A 41 -7.57 1.01 -22.21
C LYS A 41 -7.33 1.88 -20.99
N GLN A 42 -7.22 1.31 -19.80
CA GLN A 42 -6.89 2.05 -18.58
C GLN A 42 -5.41 1.88 -18.24
N GLN A 43 -4.58 2.81 -18.70
CA GLN A 43 -3.22 2.96 -18.17
C GLN A 43 -3.32 3.42 -16.71
N TYR A 44 -2.88 2.57 -15.79
CA TYR A 44 -2.85 2.88 -14.36
C TYR A 44 -1.81 3.96 -14.08
N GLY A 45 -2.25 5.21 -13.96
CA GLY A 45 -1.40 6.32 -13.56
C GLY A 45 -0.99 6.19 -12.10
N ILE A 46 0.31 6.13 -11.81
CA ILE A 46 0.85 5.98 -10.45
C ILE A 46 0.33 7.12 -9.53
N SER A 47 0.11 8.30 -10.11
CA SER A 47 -0.34 9.52 -9.44
C SER A 47 -1.83 9.58 -9.11
N SER A 48 -2.68 8.73 -9.70
CA SER A 48 -4.15 8.90 -9.64
C SER A 48 -4.81 8.27 -8.41
N LYS A 49 -4.07 7.47 -7.64
CA LYS A 49 -4.63 6.64 -6.56
C LYS A 49 -5.35 7.42 -5.46
N TYR A 50 -4.97 8.68 -5.21
CA TYR A 50 -5.47 9.47 -4.08
C TYR A 50 -5.90 10.90 -4.43
N SER A 51 -6.10 11.22 -5.71
CA SER A 51 -6.62 12.54 -6.09
C SER A 51 -8.11 12.62 -5.71
N GLY A 52 -8.41 13.28 -4.58
CA GLY A 52 -9.77 13.63 -4.18
C GLY A 52 -10.45 12.66 -3.21
N PHE A 53 -9.83 12.36 -2.06
CA PHE A 53 -10.55 11.72 -0.98
C PHE A 53 -11.78 12.54 -0.57
N GLY A 54 -12.95 11.93 -0.71
CA GLY A 54 -14.20 12.43 -0.15
C GLY A 54 -14.30 12.22 1.35
N GLU A 55 -15.33 12.83 1.94
CA GLU A 55 -15.71 12.60 3.33
C GLU A 55 -16.25 11.18 3.51
N VAL A 56 -15.49 10.34 4.22
CA VAL A 56 -16.01 9.07 4.75
C VAL A 56 -16.89 9.41 5.95
N ALA A 57 -18.20 9.23 5.83
CA ALA A 57 -19.09 9.28 6.98
C ALA A 57 -18.72 8.15 7.94
N SER A 58 -18.08 8.49 9.06
CA SER A 58 -17.70 7.52 10.09
C SER A 58 -18.94 7.12 10.90
N VAL A 59 -19.67 6.11 10.44
CA VAL A 59 -20.58 5.37 11.31
C VAL A 59 -19.79 4.20 11.88
N PRO A 60 -19.31 4.27 13.14
CA PRO A 60 -18.50 3.21 13.71
C PRO A 60 -19.35 1.95 13.89
N LEU A 61 -19.04 0.91 13.12
CA LEU A 61 -19.59 -0.42 13.32
C LEU A 61 -18.49 -1.34 13.85
N THR A 62 -18.78 -2.08 14.91
CA THR A 62 -17.88 -3.11 15.43
C THR A 62 -18.25 -4.44 14.79
N ASN A 63 -17.29 -5.07 14.11
CA ASN A 63 -17.49 -6.38 13.47
C ASN A 63 -16.32 -7.33 13.78
N TYR A 64 -16.57 -8.61 13.54
CA TYR A 64 -15.55 -9.65 13.51
C TYR A 64 -14.78 -9.53 12.20
N LEU A 65 -13.47 -9.37 12.29
CA LEU A 65 -12.59 -9.41 11.13
C LEU A 65 -11.73 -10.67 11.22
N ASP A 66 -11.82 -11.52 10.20
CA ASP A 66 -10.96 -12.67 10.03
C ASP A 66 -9.87 -12.33 9.00
N VAL A 67 -8.62 -12.25 9.47
CA VAL A 67 -7.44 -12.10 8.60
C VAL A 67 -6.63 -13.39 8.69
N SER A 68 -6.83 -14.27 7.71
CA SER A 68 -6.22 -15.60 7.64
C SER A 68 -6.57 -16.53 8.81
N ASN A 69 -5.77 -16.53 9.87
CA ASN A 69 -5.94 -17.36 11.06
C ASN A 69 -6.03 -16.54 12.35
N ILE A 70 -6.08 -15.20 12.25
CA ILE A 70 -6.19 -14.29 13.37
C ILE A 70 -7.57 -13.64 13.33
N VAL A 71 -8.32 -13.84 14.41
CA VAL A 71 -9.67 -13.30 14.55
C VAL A 71 -9.61 -12.08 15.48
N ASP A 72 -9.88 -10.91 14.93
CA ASP A 72 -10.13 -9.71 15.72
C ASP A 72 -11.63 -9.52 15.93
N ILE A 73 -12.07 -9.79 17.16
CA ILE A 73 -13.50 -9.84 17.51
C ILE A 73 -14.14 -8.46 17.74
N GLN A 74 -13.37 -7.36 17.67
CA GLN A 74 -13.90 -6.00 17.86
C GLN A 74 -13.19 -4.96 16.99
N GLN A 75 -13.18 -5.18 15.68
CA GLN A 75 -12.65 -4.19 14.76
C GLN A 75 -13.71 -3.15 14.41
N THR A 76 -13.38 -1.86 14.60
CA THR A 76 -14.19 -0.76 14.07
C THR A 76 -13.96 -0.65 12.57
N VAL A 77 -15.03 -0.67 11.78
CA VAL A 77 -15.00 -0.50 10.32
C VAL A 77 -15.76 0.76 9.96
N GLY A 78 -15.15 1.60 9.10
CA GLY A 78 -15.84 2.71 8.46
C GLY A 78 -16.60 2.22 7.23
N LEU A 79 -17.87 2.60 7.10
CA LEU A 79 -18.63 2.37 5.88
C LEU A 79 -18.66 3.67 5.07
N SER A 80 -18.20 3.60 3.83
CA SER A 80 -18.38 4.70 2.91
C SER A 80 -19.86 4.82 2.52
N THR A 81 -20.49 5.96 2.81
CA THR A 81 -21.86 6.27 2.36
C THR A 81 -21.87 7.11 1.09
N GLN A 82 -20.72 7.67 0.72
CA GLN A 82 -20.55 8.50 -0.46
C GLN A 82 -19.08 8.44 -0.90
N GLU A 83 -18.85 8.08 -2.16
CA GLU A 83 -17.52 7.97 -2.77
C GLU A 83 -17.47 8.97 -3.94
N PRO A 84 -17.00 10.21 -3.73
CA PRO A 84 -16.91 11.18 -4.81
C PRO A 84 -15.74 10.84 -5.74
N GLY A 85 -15.97 11.01 -7.05
CA GLY A 85 -15.00 10.70 -8.10
C GLY A 85 -15.05 9.23 -8.56
N ASP A 86 -14.13 8.86 -9.46
CA ASP A 86 -14.17 7.56 -10.12
C ASP A 86 -13.16 6.55 -9.55
N VAL A 87 -12.43 6.92 -8.49
CA VAL A 87 -11.31 6.13 -7.92
C VAL A 87 -11.76 4.74 -7.45
N PHE A 88 -12.92 4.66 -6.79
CA PHE A 88 -13.49 3.39 -6.33
C PHE A 88 -14.36 2.70 -7.40
N THR A 89 -14.76 3.42 -8.46
CA THR A 89 -15.53 2.86 -9.59
C THR A 89 -14.74 1.78 -10.33
N TYR A 90 -13.41 1.91 -10.39
CA TYR A 90 -12.51 0.99 -11.10
C TYR A 90 -11.70 0.09 -10.16
N ALA A 91 -11.89 0.19 -8.85
CA ALA A 91 -11.17 -0.62 -7.88
C ALA A 91 -11.59 -2.10 -7.96
N GLU A 92 -10.62 -3.02 -7.95
CA GLU A 92 -10.91 -4.47 -7.92
C GLU A 92 -11.29 -4.98 -6.52
N PHE A 93 -11.21 -4.13 -5.50
CA PHE A 93 -11.43 -4.45 -4.08
C PHE A 93 -12.73 -3.84 -3.54
N ASP A 94 -13.36 -4.52 -2.58
CA ASP A 94 -14.63 -4.10 -1.95
C ASP A 94 -14.43 -3.08 -0.79
N GLY A 95 -13.19 -2.91 -0.32
CA GLY A 95 -12.84 -1.97 0.74
C GLY A 95 -11.34 -1.92 0.99
N ILE A 96 -10.90 -0.89 1.72
CA ILE A 96 -9.50 -0.69 2.11
C ILE A 96 -9.32 -1.13 3.55
N LEU A 97 -8.36 -2.04 3.79
CA LEU A 97 -7.92 -2.36 5.14
C LEU A 97 -6.75 -1.44 5.51
N GLY A 98 -7.00 -0.44 6.36
CA GLY A 98 -5.96 0.46 6.86
C GLY A 98 -5.00 -0.26 7.81
N MET A 99 -3.71 -0.28 7.43
CA MET A 99 -2.62 -0.89 8.22
C MET A 99 -1.66 0.16 8.80
N ALA A 100 -2.01 1.45 8.68
CA ALA A 100 -1.21 2.58 9.12
C ALA A 100 -1.40 2.88 10.63
N TYR A 101 -0.58 3.79 11.16
CA TYR A 101 -0.57 4.17 12.58
C TYR A 101 -1.88 4.82 13.07
N PRO A 102 -2.23 4.71 14.38
CA PRO A 102 -3.43 5.32 14.96
C PRO A 102 -3.55 6.83 14.75
N SER A 103 -2.42 7.54 14.64
CA SER A 103 -2.40 8.99 14.42
C SER A 103 -2.97 9.42 13.06
N LEU A 104 -3.11 8.48 12.12
CA LEU A 104 -3.67 8.69 10.78
C LEU A 104 -5.07 8.07 10.65
N ALA A 105 -5.57 7.41 11.69
CA ALA A 105 -6.91 6.84 11.71
C ALA A 105 -7.95 7.94 11.95
N SER A 106 -9.19 7.70 11.50
CA SER A 106 -10.32 8.56 11.86
C SER A 106 -10.53 8.56 13.38
N GLU A 107 -11.10 9.66 13.89
CA GLU A 107 -11.43 9.80 15.30
C GLU A 107 -12.26 8.58 15.76
N TYR A 108 -11.86 7.97 16.88
CA TYR A 108 -12.46 6.75 17.46
C TYR A 108 -12.18 5.41 16.75
N SER A 109 -11.31 5.37 15.73
CA SER A 109 -10.88 4.12 15.10
C SER A 109 -9.52 3.66 15.62
N ILE A 110 -9.45 2.42 16.10
CA ILE A 110 -8.17 1.73 16.35
C ILE A 110 -7.86 0.92 15.07
N PRO A 111 -6.70 1.13 14.42
CA PRO A 111 -6.31 0.32 13.28
C PRO A 111 -6.32 -1.17 13.61
N VAL A 112 -6.59 -1.99 12.60
CA VAL A 112 -6.70 -3.44 12.73
C VAL A 112 -5.46 -4.02 13.40
N PHE A 113 -4.30 -3.54 12.98
CA PHE A 113 -3.06 -4.06 13.51
C PHE A 113 -2.82 -3.63 14.98
N ASP A 114 -3.22 -2.43 15.38
CA ASP A 114 -3.17 -1.97 16.76
C ASP A 114 -4.12 -2.75 17.68
N ASN A 115 -5.31 -3.10 17.21
CA ASN A 115 -6.20 -3.99 17.96
C ASN A 115 -5.55 -5.37 18.15
N MET A 116 -4.90 -5.91 17.12
CA MET A 116 -4.18 -7.18 17.20
C MET A 116 -2.98 -7.11 18.17
N MET A 117 -2.19 -6.03 18.16
CA MET A 117 -1.06 -5.78 19.08
C MET A 117 -1.54 -5.68 20.54
N ASN A 118 -2.54 -4.83 20.79
CA ASN A 118 -3.12 -4.63 22.12
C ASN A 118 -3.71 -5.91 22.73
N ARG A 119 -4.12 -6.85 21.87
CA ARG A 119 -4.70 -8.14 22.27
C ARG A 119 -3.69 -9.27 22.28
N HIS A 120 -2.41 -8.98 22.01
CA HIS A 120 -1.33 -9.96 21.91
C HIS A 120 -1.65 -11.10 20.93
N LEU A 121 -2.38 -10.77 19.86
CA LEU A 121 -2.71 -11.70 18.78
C LEU A 121 -1.56 -11.85 17.78
N VAL A 122 -0.48 -11.11 17.98
CA VAL A 122 0.71 -11.03 17.12
C VAL A 122 1.96 -11.18 17.98
N ALA A 123 3.00 -11.79 17.42
CA ALA A 123 4.23 -12.08 18.17
C ALA A 123 5.13 -10.83 18.36
N GLN A 124 5.01 -9.81 17.52
CA GLN A 124 5.71 -8.53 17.63
C GLN A 124 4.85 -7.36 17.11
N ASP A 125 5.08 -6.18 17.69
CA ASP A 125 4.32 -4.93 17.47
C ASP A 125 4.90 -4.06 16.33
N LEU A 126 5.36 -4.69 15.24
CA LEU A 126 5.92 -3.99 14.07
C LEU A 126 5.88 -4.91 12.85
N PHE A 127 5.63 -4.32 11.67
CA PHE A 127 5.82 -5.01 10.41
C PHE A 127 6.68 -4.17 9.44
N SER A 128 7.97 -4.47 9.42
CA SER A 128 8.96 -3.85 8.52
C SER A 128 9.93 -4.92 8.04
N VAL A 129 10.48 -4.73 6.86
CA VAL A 129 11.58 -5.56 6.34
C VAL A 129 12.90 -4.81 6.47
N TYR A 130 13.99 -5.55 6.62
CA TYR A 130 15.32 -5.01 6.49
C TYR A 130 15.78 -5.16 5.05
N MET A 131 16.15 -4.05 4.43
CA MET A 131 16.72 -3.99 3.09
C MET A 131 18.22 -3.87 3.22
N ASP A 132 18.97 -4.66 2.46
CA ASP A 132 20.42 -4.75 2.55
C ASP A 132 21.08 -3.60 1.79
N SER A 133 20.61 -3.33 0.57
CA SER A 133 21.11 -2.25 -0.28
C SER A 133 20.16 -1.96 -1.44
N VAL A 134 20.38 -0.82 -2.09
CA VAL A 134 19.82 -0.53 -3.42
C VAL A 134 20.98 -0.32 -4.39
N THR A 135 20.97 -1.07 -5.50
CA THR A 135 22.04 -1.05 -6.49
C THR A 135 21.55 -0.70 -7.88
N ILE A 136 22.41 -0.04 -8.65
CA ILE A 136 22.20 0.26 -10.07
C ILE A 136 23.49 -0.14 -10.79
N SER A 137 23.37 -1.00 -11.80
CA SER A 137 24.53 -1.53 -12.55
C SER A 137 25.62 -2.15 -11.66
N GLY A 138 25.22 -2.76 -10.53
CA GLY A 138 26.12 -3.40 -9.56
C GLY A 138 26.81 -2.45 -8.58
N VAL A 139 26.51 -1.14 -8.63
CA VAL A 139 27.01 -0.14 -7.68
C VAL A 139 25.95 0.16 -6.64
N VAL A 140 26.30 0.19 -5.36
CA VAL A 140 25.40 0.61 -4.27
C VAL A 140 25.18 2.12 -4.38
N VAL A 141 23.92 2.52 -4.56
CA VAL A 141 23.54 3.94 -4.71
C VAL A 141 22.76 4.48 -3.52
N ALA A 142 22.20 3.58 -2.69
CA ALA A 142 21.37 3.92 -1.55
C ALA A 142 21.32 2.75 -0.54
N CYS A 143 20.88 3.03 0.69
CA CYS A 143 20.75 2.02 1.76
C CYS A 143 22.07 1.26 2.04
N GLU A 144 23.22 1.92 1.95
CA GLU A 144 24.51 1.29 2.25
C GLU A 144 24.60 0.89 3.73
N GLY A 145 24.95 -0.36 4.00
CA GLY A 145 24.94 -0.90 5.37
C GLY A 145 23.55 -1.25 5.89
N GLY A 146 22.55 -1.23 5.00
CA GLY A 146 21.18 -1.67 5.22
C GLY A 146 20.29 -0.68 5.97
N CYS A 147 18.99 -0.80 5.72
CA CYS A 147 17.98 0.16 6.16
C CYS A 147 16.63 -0.50 6.41
N GLN A 148 15.79 0.16 7.19
CA GLN A 148 14.43 -0.30 7.45
C GLN A 148 13.50 0.14 6.32
N ALA A 149 12.69 -0.79 5.82
CA ALA A 149 11.67 -0.53 4.83
C ALA A 149 10.30 -1.04 5.27
N ILE A 150 9.26 -0.34 4.85
CA ILE A 150 7.85 -0.71 5.06
C ILE A 150 7.25 -1.02 3.69
N LEU A 151 6.59 -2.17 3.55
CA LEU A 151 5.75 -2.42 2.37
C LEU A 151 4.40 -1.79 2.62
N ASP A 152 4.06 -0.79 1.83
CA ASP A 152 2.88 0.03 2.07
C ASP A 152 2.02 0.14 0.81
N THR A 153 0.96 -0.66 0.77
CA THR A 153 -0.08 -0.54 -0.26
C THR A 153 -0.84 0.78 -0.20
N GLY A 154 -0.60 1.62 0.81
CA GLY A 154 -1.13 2.98 0.97
C GLY A 154 -0.31 4.06 0.25
N THR A 155 0.85 3.72 -0.29
CA THR A 155 1.77 4.68 -0.92
C THR A 155 1.97 4.36 -2.39
N SER A 156 1.76 5.34 -3.28
CA SER A 156 1.89 5.12 -4.73
C SER A 156 3.34 4.97 -5.22
N LYS A 157 4.27 5.68 -4.58
CA LYS A 157 5.68 5.81 -5.00
C LYS A 157 6.63 5.00 -4.11
N LEU A 158 7.87 4.84 -4.55
CA LEU A 158 8.99 4.46 -3.69
C LEU A 158 9.45 5.69 -2.94
N VAL A 159 9.39 5.66 -1.61
CA VAL A 159 9.77 6.79 -0.77
C VAL A 159 11.01 6.43 0.04
N GLY A 160 11.98 7.34 0.11
CA GLY A 160 13.20 7.13 0.87
C GLY A 160 13.89 8.43 1.28
N PRO A 161 15.01 8.34 2.01
CA PRO A 161 15.80 9.50 2.41
C PRO A 161 16.22 10.35 1.21
N SER A 162 16.17 11.67 1.36
CA SER A 162 16.42 12.59 0.24
C SER A 162 17.78 12.42 -0.45
N SER A 163 18.84 12.07 0.29
CA SER A 163 20.16 11.77 -0.29
C SER A 163 20.13 10.54 -1.18
N ASP A 164 19.48 9.48 -0.71
CA ASP A 164 19.42 8.19 -1.39
C ASP A 164 18.58 8.28 -2.65
N ILE A 165 17.42 8.95 -2.55
CA ILE A 165 16.57 9.19 -3.71
C ILE A 165 17.30 10.05 -4.73
N LEU A 166 18.01 11.10 -4.31
CA LEU A 166 18.78 11.93 -5.24
C LEU A 166 19.85 11.14 -5.97
N ASN A 167 20.58 10.25 -5.27
CA ASN A 167 21.57 9.36 -5.90
C ASN A 167 20.92 8.46 -6.97
N ILE A 168 19.74 7.88 -6.66
CA ILE A 168 18.99 7.07 -7.62
C ILE A 168 18.55 7.91 -8.83
N GLN A 169 17.95 9.08 -8.60
CA GLN A 169 17.47 9.96 -9.68
C GLN A 169 18.61 10.35 -10.63
N GLN A 170 19.78 10.69 -10.10
CA GLN A 170 20.97 10.99 -10.89
C GLN A 170 21.45 9.78 -11.70
N ALA A 171 21.48 8.59 -11.08
CA ALA A 171 21.95 7.37 -11.72
C ALA A 171 21.00 6.86 -12.82
N ILE A 172 19.69 7.09 -12.69
CA ILE A 172 18.72 6.73 -13.74
C ILE A 172 18.58 7.82 -14.82
N GLY A 173 19.20 9.00 -14.62
CA GLY A 173 19.15 10.12 -15.58
C GLY A 173 17.87 10.95 -15.52
N ALA A 174 17.13 10.92 -14.39
CA ALA A 174 15.94 11.73 -14.20
C ALA A 174 16.31 13.20 -13.90
N THR A 175 15.52 14.14 -14.40
CA THR A 175 15.77 15.59 -14.24
C THR A 175 14.69 16.24 -13.40
N GLN A 176 15.08 17.06 -12.43
CA GLN A 176 14.13 17.75 -11.59
C GLN A 176 13.44 18.90 -12.34
N ASN A 177 12.12 18.97 -12.23
CA ASN A 177 11.31 20.04 -12.81
C ASN A 177 11.07 21.18 -11.81
N GLN A 178 10.38 22.24 -12.27
CA GLN A 178 10.10 23.43 -11.47
C GLN A 178 9.22 23.18 -10.23
N TYR A 179 8.50 22.06 -10.18
CA TYR A 179 7.65 21.67 -9.05
C TYR A 179 8.38 20.74 -8.08
N GLY A 180 9.66 20.45 -8.33
CA GLY A 180 10.48 19.57 -7.52
C GLY A 180 10.27 18.08 -7.79
N GLU A 181 9.43 17.72 -8.76
CA GLU A 181 9.28 16.35 -9.24
C GLU A 181 10.40 15.99 -10.23
N PHE A 182 10.56 14.70 -10.53
CA PHE A 182 11.60 14.22 -11.42
C PHE A 182 10.98 13.64 -12.69
N ASP A 183 11.30 14.29 -13.81
CA ASP A 183 10.88 13.90 -15.14
C ASP A 183 11.87 12.87 -15.71
N ILE A 184 11.35 11.94 -16.50
CA ILE A 184 12.09 10.92 -17.24
C ILE A 184 11.87 11.17 -18.73
N ASP A 185 12.90 10.96 -19.54
CA ASP A 185 12.74 10.96 -21.00
C ASP A 185 12.05 9.66 -21.46
N CYS A 186 10.79 9.77 -21.89
CA CYS A 186 10.00 8.63 -22.35
C CYS A 186 10.66 7.86 -23.50
N ASP A 187 11.38 8.54 -24.39
CA ASP A 187 11.99 7.92 -25.57
C ASP A 187 13.24 7.10 -25.21
N ASN A 188 13.79 7.32 -24.02
CA ASN A 188 15.05 6.72 -23.57
C ASN A 188 14.87 5.57 -22.56
N LEU A 189 13.62 5.16 -22.28
CA LEU A 189 13.31 4.13 -21.29
C LEU A 189 14.08 2.81 -21.51
N SER A 190 14.32 2.42 -22.76
CA SER A 190 15.03 1.17 -23.11
C SER A 190 16.52 1.18 -22.76
N TYR A 191 17.12 2.36 -22.57
CA TYR A 191 18.54 2.53 -22.23
C TYR A 191 18.75 2.85 -20.75
N MET A 192 17.69 3.12 -20.01
CA MET A 192 17.77 3.38 -18.57
C MET A 192 18.13 2.11 -17.80
N PRO A 193 18.85 2.25 -16.66
CA PRO A 193 19.31 1.10 -15.92
C PRO A 193 18.20 0.49 -15.04
N THR A 194 18.30 -0.79 -14.75
CA THR A 194 17.44 -1.44 -13.76
C THR A 194 17.89 -1.04 -12.35
N VAL A 195 16.93 -0.69 -11.48
CA VAL A 195 17.17 -0.45 -10.06
C VAL A 195 16.89 -1.73 -9.29
N VAL A 196 17.87 -2.22 -8.53
CA VAL A 196 17.76 -3.50 -7.82
C VAL A 196 17.73 -3.28 -6.33
N PHE A 197 16.64 -3.73 -5.71
CA PHE A 197 16.47 -3.75 -4.27
C PHE A 197 16.99 -5.10 -3.76
N GLU A 198 17.91 -5.10 -2.80
CA GLU A 198 18.40 -6.33 -2.17
C GLU A 198 17.77 -6.48 -0.79
N ILE A 199 17.03 -7.58 -0.58
CA ILE A 199 16.33 -7.85 0.68
C ILE A 199 16.64 -9.29 1.08
N ASN A 200 17.33 -9.45 2.21
CA ASN A 200 17.78 -10.74 2.74
C ASN A 200 18.62 -11.54 1.73
N GLY A 201 19.57 -10.87 1.08
CA GLY A 201 20.47 -11.44 0.06
C GLY A 201 19.80 -11.85 -1.25
N LYS A 202 18.52 -11.49 -1.46
CA LYS A 202 17.78 -11.76 -2.69
C LYS A 202 17.54 -10.46 -3.45
N MET A 203 17.72 -10.52 -4.77
CA MET A 203 17.58 -9.38 -5.67
C MET A 203 16.14 -9.23 -6.17
N TYR A 204 15.65 -7.98 -6.14
CA TYR A 204 14.34 -7.55 -6.62
C TYR A 204 14.53 -6.42 -7.65
N PRO A 205 14.82 -6.76 -8.92
CA PRO A 205 15.00 -5.79 -10.00
C PRO A 205 13.71 -5.09 -10.47
N LEU A 206 13.71 -3.76 -10.46
CA LEU A 206 12.70 -2.91 -11.08
C LEU A 206 13.22 -2.37 -12.42
N THR A 207 12.54 -2.74 -13.51
CA THR A 207 12.85 -2.25 -14.86
C THR A 207 12.45 -0.78 -15.01
N PRO A 208 12.98 -0.07 -16.03
CA PRO A 208 12.58 1.31 -16.33
C PRO A 208 11.08 1.54 -16.45
N SER A 209 10.36 0.61 -17.08
CA SER A 209 8.91 0.66 -17.19
C SER A 209 8.20 0.51 -15.84
N ALA A 210 8.77 -0.24 -14.88
CA ALA A 210 8.14 -0.49 -13.59
C ALA A 210 8.19 0.74 -12.68
N TYR A 211 9.31 1.46 -12.67
CA TYR A 211 9.50 2.65 -11.83
C TYR A 211 9.15 3.97 -12.53
N THR A 212 8.63 3.95 -13.76
CA THR A 212 8.21 5.15 -14.49
C THR A 212 6.69 5.20 -14.63
N SER A 213 6.07 6.33 -14.26
CA SER A 213 4.69 6.62 -14.61
C SER A 213 4.64 7.25 -15.99
N GLN A 214 3.78 6.78 -16.88
CA GLN A 214 3.55 7.40 -18.19
C GLN A 214 2.11 7.91 -18.24
N ASP A 215 1.93 9.20 -18.46
CA ASP A 215 0.61 9.81 -18.63
C ASP A 215 0.64 10.84 -19.76
N GLN A 216 -0.19 10.66 -20.77
CA GLN A 216 -0.33 11.58 -21.93
C GLN A 216 1.01 12.00 -22.59
N GLY A 217 2.00 11.11 -22.62
CA GLY A 217 3.32 11.37 -23.19
C GLY A 217 4.33 12.03 -22.23
N PHE A 218 3.96 12.24 -20.97
CA PHE A 218 4.86 12.66 -19.91
C PHE A 218 5.29 11.44 -19.08
N CYS A 219 6.59 11.32 -18.84
CA CYS A 219 7.15 10.28 -17.99
C CYS A 219 7.68 10.90 -16.70
N THR A 220 7.23 10.38 -15.56
CA THR A 220 7.69 10.83 -14.24
C THR A 220 8.25 9.67 -13.44
N SER A 221 9.24 9.98 -12.61
CA SER A 221 9.88 9.03 -11.72
C SER A 221 8.94 8.60 -10.59
N GLY A 222 8.88 7.28 -10.39
CA GLY A 222 8.19 6.62 -9.29
C GLY A 222 8.93 6.72 -7.94
N PHE A 223 10.05 7.44 -7.88
CA PHE A 223 10.81 7.70 -6.66
C PHE A 223 10.46 9.08 -6.08
N GLN A 224 10.36 9.16 -4.76
CA GLN A 224 10.05 10.39 -4.04
C GLN A 224 10.91 10.52 -2.78
N SER A 225 11.47 11.71 -2.59
CA SER A 225 12.23 12.04 -1.40
C SER A 225 11.32 12.33 -0.21
N GLU A 226 11.73 11.89 0.97
CA GLU A 226 11.15 12.26 2.26
C GLU A 226 12.24 12.83 3.17
N ASN A 227 11.97 13.98 3.77
CA ASN A 227 12.94 14.74 4.56
C ASN A 227 12.93 14.37 6.04
N HIS A 228 11.86 13.73 6.52
CA HIS A 228 11.62 13.59 7.97
C HIS A 228 11.93 12.20 8.53
N SER A 229 12.25 11.20 7.70
CA SER A 229 12.53 9.84 8.17
C SER A 229 13.71 9.21 7.43
N GLN A 230 14.46 8.36 8.14
CA GLN A 230 15.50 7.50 7.56
C GLN A 230 14.91 6.16 7.06
N LYS A 231 13.58 6.06 6.95
CA LYS A 231 12.87 4.83 6.60
C LYS A 231 12.52 4.84 5.13
N TRP A 232 12.50 3.65 4.54
CA TRP A 232 12.00 3.42 3.21
C TRP A 232 10.53 2.99 3.22
N ILE A 233 9.79 3.41 2.20
CA ILE A 233 8.44 2.93 1.93
C ILE A 233 8.46 2.33 0.52
N LEU A 234 8.25 1.02 0.46
CA LEU A 234 8.10 0.26 -0.78
C LEU A 234 6.62 0.25 -1.14
N GLY A 235 6.20 1.28 -1.88
CA GLY A 235 4.82 1.47 -2.33
C GLY A 235 4.45 0.65 -3.57
N ASP A 236 3.40 1.09 -4.27
CA ASP A 236 2.84 0.38 -5.43
C ASP A 236 3.83 0.14 -6.57
N VAL A 237 4.82 1.03 -6.75
CA VAL A 237 5.92 0.82 -7.70
C VAL A 237 6.63 -0.52 -7.45
N PHE A 238 6.84 -0.90 -6.20
CA PHE A 238 7.44 -2.17 -5.84
C PHE A 238 6.40 -3.30 -5.77
N ILE A 239 5.28 -3.05 -5.10
CA ILE A 239 4.26 -4.09 -4.80
C ILE A 239 3.57 -4.61 -6.07
N ARG A 240 3.49 -3.80 -7.14
CA ARG A 240 2.97 -4.28 -8.45
C ARG A 240 3.86 -5.36 -9.06
N GLU A 241 5.17 -5.24 -8.89
CA GLU A 241 6.15 -6.16 -9.48
C GLU A 241 6.33 -7.39 -8.61
N TYR A 242 6.12 -7.22 -7.30
CA TYR A 242 6.34 -8.25 -6.29
C TYR A 242 5.12 -8.44 -5.40
N TYR A 243 4.42 -9.54 -5.65
CA TYR A 243 3.37 -10.02 -4.76
C TYR A 243 3.95 -10.23 -3.36
N SER A 244 3.30 -9.60 -2.40
CA SER A 244 3.75 -9.52 -1.01
C SER A 244 2.80 -10.29 -0.12
N VAL A 245 3.31 -11.35 0.50
CA VAL A 245 2.60 -12.17 1.50
C VAL A 245 3.09 -11.78 2.87
N PHE A 246 2.18 -11.33 3.72
CA PHE A 246 2.47 -10.95 5.09
C PHE A 246 2.18 -12.17 5.97
N ASP A 247 3.19 -13.02 6.21
CA ASP A 247 3.08 -14.16 7.12
C ASP A 247 3.31 -13.69 8.55
N ARG A 248 2.21 -13.23 9.14
CA ARG A 248 2.17 -12.67 10.49
C ARG A 248 2.38 -13.73 11.58
N ALA A 249 2.07 -15.01 11.30
CA ALA A 249 2.25 -16.09 12.27
C ALA A 249 3.74 -16.38 12.53
N ASN A 250 4.57 -16.22 11.49
CA ASN A 250 6.01 -16.45 11.55
C ASN A 250 6.84 -15.16 11.53
N ASN A 251 6.21 -13.99 11.52
CA ASN A 251 6.85 -12.67 11.33
C ASN A 251 7.72 -12.60 10.06
N LEU A 252 7.19 -13.08 8.94
CA LEU A 252 7.89 -13.10 7.65
C LEU A 252 7.13 -12.30 6.59
N VAL A 253 7.89 -11.73 5.65
CA VAL A 253 7.35 -11.31 4.35
C VAL A 253 7.78 -12.33 3.31
N GLY A 254 6.82 -12.89 2.59
CA GLY A 254 7.05 -13.58 1.34
C GLY A 254 6.99 -12.60 0.18
N LEU A 255 8.04 -12.54 -0.64
CA LEU A 255 8.06 -11.77 -1.88
C LEU A 255 8.25 -12.71 -3.08
N ALA A 256 7.33 -12.62 -4.03
CA ALA A 256 7.37 -13.37 -5.28
C ALA A 256 7.09 -12.44 -6.47
N LYS A 257 7.66 -12.74 -7.64
CA LYS A 257 7.37 -11.99 -8.86
C LYS A 257 5.88 -12.12 -9.19
N ALA A 258 5.19 -11.00 -9.41
CA ALA A 258 3.82 -10.98 -9.88
C ALA A 258 3.73 -11.48 -11.34
N ILE A 259 2.61 -12.13 -11.70
CA ILE A 259 2.33 -12.67 -13.05
C ILE A 259 1.32 -11.77 -13.76
#